data_AF-A0A2V5TSZ7-F1
#
_entry.id   AF-A0A2V5TSZ7-F1
#
_cell.length_a   1.000
_cell.length_b   1.000
_cell.length_c   1.000
_cell.angle_alpha   90.00
_cell.angle_beta   90.00
_cell.angle_gamma   90.00
#
_symmetry.space_group_name_H-M   'P 1'
#
loop_
_entity.id
_entity.type
_entity.pdbx_description
1 polymer ?
#
loop_
_entity_poly.entity_id
_entity_poly.type
_entity_poly.pdbx_seq_one_letter_code
_entity_poly.pdbx_strand_id
1 'polypeptide(L)'
;WAFLTQTPKPVGEAGGGMANAIAGSAFILLLASLIGVPFGIGAGIYLAEYGRNRFGDAIRFTADVLNGVPSIVIGIVAYGIVVLTQRHFSALAGGVALSLMMIPTISRTTEEMLLLVPNSLREASYG
;
A
#
# COMPACT_ATOMS: atom_id res chain seq x y z
N TRP A 1 28.10 -7.09 -10.70
CA TRP A 1 27.03 -8.03 -11.11
C TRP A 1 26.80 -9.17 -10.13
N ALA A 2 27.82 -9.89 -9.64
CA ALA A 2 27.66 -10.98 -8.66
C ALA A 2 26.88 -10.59 -7.38
N PHE A 3 27.00 -9.35 -6.92
CA PHE A 3 26.28 -8.84 -5.74
C PHE A 3 24.74 -8.81 -5.91
N LEU A 4 24.23 -8.58 -7.12
CA LEU A 4 22.77 -8.52 -7.36
C LEU A 4 22.15 -9.91 -7.58
N THR A 5 22.92 -10.86 -8.12
CA THR A 5 22.41 -12.16 -8.56
C THR A 5 22.77 -13.32 -7.65
N GLN A 6 23.77 -13.17 -6.77
CA GLN A 6 24.13 -14.23 -5.83
C GLN A 6 23.28 -14.17 -4.56
N THR A 7 23.11 -15.34 -3.93
CA THR A 7 22.47 -15.45 -2.62
C THR A 7 23.38 -14.88 -1.53
N PRO A 8 22.78 -14.38 -0.43
CA PRO A 8 23.57 -13.92 0.70
C PRO A 8 24.33 -15.10 1.32
N LYS A 9 25.61 -14.89 1.60
CA LYS A 9 26.43 -15.82 2.37
C LYS A 9 26.14 -15.66 3.87
N PRO A 10 26.50 -16.65 4.71
CA PRO A 10 26.36 -16.55 6.16
C PRO A 10 27.02 -15.30 6.73
N VAL A 11 26.46 -14.79 7.83
CA VAL A 11 26.95 -13.57 8.49
C VAL A 11 28.42 -13.72 8.88
N GLY A 12 29.26 -12.78 8.42
CA GLY A 12 30.70 -12.77 8.72
C GLY A 12 31.62 -13.28 7.60
N GLU A 13 31.09 -13.83 6.51
CA GLU A 13 31.90 -14.18 5.33
C GLU A 13 32.00 -13.02 4.34
N ALA A 14 33.21 -12.77 3.81
CA ALA A 14 33.43 -11.77 2.77
C ALA A 14 32.87 -12.25 1.41
N GLY A 15 32.01 -11.43 0.80
CA GLY A 15 31.31 -11.74 -0.44
C GLY A 15 29.90 -12.29 -0.25
N GLY A 16 29.19 -12.56 -1.34
CA GLY A 16 27.76 -12.87 -1.37
C GLY A 16 26.94 -11.78 -2.04
N GLY A 17 25.65 -12.04 -2.29
CA GLY A 17 24.75 -11.10 -2.94
C GLY A 17 23.42 -10.88 -2.22
N MET A 18 22.58 -10.02 -2.78
CA MET A 18 21.29 -9.63 -2.21
C MET A 18 20.09 -10.19 -2.99
N ALA A 19 20.30 -11.18 -3.86
CA ALA A 19 19.26 -11.68 -4.77
C ALA A 19 17.97 -12.10 -4.04
N ASN A 20 18.09 -12.82 -2.92
CA ASN A 20 16.93 -13.25 -2.13
C ASN A 20 16.20 -12.08 -1.44
N ALA A 21 16.93 -11.05 -1.00
CA ALA A 21 16.32 -9.88 -0.37
C ALA A 21 15.54 -9.04 -1.40
N ILE A 22 16.10 -8.89 -2.61
CA ILE A 22 15.43 -8.20 -3.72
C ILE A 22 14.18 -8.98 -4.15
N ALA A 23 14.32 -10.29 -4.39
CA ALA A 23 13.20 -11.13 -4.80
C ALA A 23 12.09 -11.18 -3.73
N GLY A 24 12.45 -11.33 -2.45
CA GLY A 24 11.51 -11.33 -1.35
C GLY A 24 10.76 -10.00 -1.21
N SER A 25 11.48 -8.88 -1.32
CA SER A 25 10.88 -7.54 -1.28
C SER A 25 9.93 -7.31 -2.46
N ALA A 26 10.34 -7.71 -3.67
CA ALA A 26 9.51 -7.61 -4.87
C ALA A 26 8.22 -8.45 -4.73
N PHE A 27 8.30 -9.66 -4.16
CA PHE A 27 7.14 -10.52 -3.94
C PHE A 27 6.16 -9.93 -2.91
N ILE A 28 6.66 -9.38 -1.80
CA ILE A 28 5.84 -8.69 -0.80
C ILE A 28 5.16 -7.46 -1.42
N LEU A 29 5.92 -6.65 -2.17
CA LEU A 29 5.38 -5.49 -2.87
C LEU A 29 4.32 -5.87 -3.90
N LEU A 30 4.53 -6.94 -4.65
CA LEU A 30 3.57 -7.44 -5.64
C LEU A 30 2.25 -7.83 -4.96
N LEU A 31 2.31 -8.65 -3.91
CA LEU A 31 1.14 -9.04 -3.14
C LEU A 31 0.42 -7.85 -2.52
N ALA A 32 1.19 -6.92 -1.94
CA ALA A 32 0.64 -5.71 -1.35
C ALA A 32 -0.05 -4.85 -2.40
N SER A 33 0.55 -4.73 -3.59
CA SER A 33 0.00 -3.92 -4.68
C SER A 33 -1.26 -4.52 -5.27
N LEU A 34 -1.30 -5.85 -5.47
CA LEU A 34 -2.48 -6.56 -5.98
C LEU A 34 -3.73 -6.37 -5.12
N ILE A 35 -3.56 -6.04 -3.84
CA ILE A 35 -4.67 -5.75 -2.92
C ILE A 35 -4.80 -4.23 -2.72
N GLY A 36 -3.73 -3.57 -2.27
CA GLY A 36 -3.77 -2.17 -1.88
C GLY A 36 -4.11 -1.22 -3.02
N VAL A 37 -3.63 -1.47 -4.24
CA VAL A 37 -3.87 -0.60 -5.40
C VAL A 37 -5.34 -0.62 -5.83
N PRO A 38 -5.98 -1.76 -6.16
CA PRO A 38 -7.37 -1.74 -6.61
C PRO A 38 -8.33 -1.23 -5.53
N PHE A 39 -8.14 -1.61 -4.27
CA PHE A 39 -8.98 -1.13 -3.17
C PHE A 39 -8.77 0.36 -2.90
N GLY A 40 -7.52 0.85 -2.92
CA GLY A 40 -7.21 2.27 -2.75
C GLY A 40 -7.79 3.11 -3.89
N ILE A 41 -7.56 2.71 -5.15
CA ILE A 41 -8.11 3.42 -6.32
C ILE A 41 -9.64 3.43 -6.27
N GLY A 42 -10.28 2.29 -5.99
CA GLY A 42 -11.74 2.21 -5.90
C GLY A 42 -12.31 3.12 -4.81
N ALA A 43 -11.68 3.17 -3.64
CA ALA A 43 -12.07 4.08 -2.57
C ALA A 43 -11.87 5.56 -2.97
N GLY A 44 -10.76 5.88 -3.64
CA GLY A 44 -10.49 7.23 -4.12
C GLY A 44 -11.46 7.72 -5.19
N ILE A 45 -11.84 6.84 -6.14
CA ILE A 45 -12.88 7.12 -7.13
C ILE A 45 -14.22 7.36 -6.43
N TYR A 46 -14.60 6.50 -5.48
CA TYR A 46 -15.84 6.71 -4.72
C TYR A 46 -15.85 8.07 -4.02
N LEU A 47 -14.74 8.47 -3.39
CA LEU A 47 -14.64 9.73 -2.68
C LEU A 47 -14.71 10.95 -3.61
N ALA A 48 -14.06 10.89 -4.77
CA ALA A 48 -14.06 11.98 -5.74
C ALA A 48 -15.43 12.19 -6.40
N GLU A 49 -16.13 11.11 -6.76
CA GLU A 49 -17.40 11.19 -7.49
C GLU A 49 -18.61 11.30 -6.56
N TYR A 50 -18.62 10.55 -5.45
CA TYR A 50 -19.78 10.40 -4.57
C TYR A 50 -19.53 10.83 -3.12
N GLY A 51 -18.29 11.18 -2.76
CA GLY A 51 -17.89 11.45 -1.37
C GLY A 51 -18.36 12.79 -0.81
N ARG A 52 -19.21 13.55 -1.50
CA ARG A 52 -19.84 14.78 -0.98
C ARG A 52 -20.97 14.48 0.01
N ASN A 53 -20.69 13.69 1.03
CA ASN A 53 -21.64 13.28 2.06
C ASN A 53 -20.91 12.95 3.39
N ARG A 54 -21.67 12.81 4.48
CA ARG A 54 -21.11 12.53 5.83
C ARG A 54 -20.25 11.26 5.89
N PHE A 55 -20.53 10.27 5.04
CA PHE A 55 -19.77 9.03 4.97
C PHE A 55 -18.42 9.24 4.27
N GLY A 56 -18.38 10.02 3.19
CA GLY A 56 -17.15 10.44 2.54
C GLY A 56 -16.24 11.25 3.48
N ASP A 57 -16.82 12.16 4.27
CA ASP A 57 -16.07 12.93 5.28
C ASP A 57 -15.48 12.03 6.37
N ALA A 58 -16.23 11.02 6.82
CA ALA A 58 -15.73 10.03 7.79
C ALA A 58 -14.57 9.19 7.23
N ILE A 59 -14.65 8.78 5.96
CA ILE A 59 -13.57 8.06 5.29
C ILE A 59 -12.33 8.95 5.16
N ARG A 60 -12.48 10.19 4.70
CA ARG A 60 -11.35 11.15 4.59
C ARG A 60 -10.69 11.40 5.93
N PHE A 61 -11.49 11.64 6.97
CA PHE A 61 -10.97 11.82 8.33
C PHE A 61 -10.18 10.59 8.79
N THR A 62 -10.70 9.39 8.57
CA THR A 62 -10.02 8.14 8.92
C THR A 62 -8.72 7.98 8.13
N ALA A 63 -8.74 8.25 6.82
CA ALA A 63 -7.56 8.21 5.97
C ALA A 63 -6.51 9.23 6.41
N ASP A 64 -6.90 10.46 6.76
CA ASP A 64 -6.00 11.52 7.22
C ASP A 64 -5.37 11.16 8.57
N VAL A 65 -6.15 10.59 9.50
CA VAL A 65 -5.63 10.05 10.76
C VAL A 65 -4.62 8.94 10.48
N LEU A 66 -4.96 7.97 9.63
CA LEU A 66 -4.07 6.85 9.29
C LEU A 66 -2.77 7.32 8.59
N ASN A 67 -2.86 8.30 7.68
CA ASN A 67 -1.69 8.89 7.03
C ASN A 67 -0.83 9.72 8.00
N GLY A 68 -1.44 10.29 9.05
CA GLY A 68 -0.74 11.02 10.11
C GLY A 68 -0.05 10.11 11.15
N VAL A 69 -0.42 8.83 11.22
CA VAL A 69 0.21 7.87 12.14
C VAL A 69 1.60 7.48 11.61
N PRO A 70 2.64 7.50 12.46
CA PRO A 70 3.98 7.04 12.06
C PRO A 70 3.95 5.59 11.55
N SER A 71 4.66 5.31 10.46
CA SER A 71 4.67 4.00 9.79
C SER A 71 5.05 2.84 10.71
N ILE A 72 5.90 3.06 11.72
CA ILE A 72 6.28 2.04 12.71
C ILE A 72 5.09 1.56 13.54
N VAL A 73 4.17 2.47 13.91
CA VAL A 73 2.98 2.14 14.70
C VAL A 73 2.04 1.28 13.86
N ILE A 74 1.86 1.65 12.59
CA ILE A 74 1.05 0.86 11.65
C ILE A 74 1.68 -0.51 11.43
N GLY A 75 3.01 -0.59 11.32
CA GLY A 75 3.75 -1.85 11.23
C GLY A 75 3.52 -2.78 12.42
N ILE A 76 3.49 -2.25 13.65
CA ILE A 76 3.22 -3.03 14.87
C ILE A 76 1.76 -3.52 14.90
N VAL A 77 0.80 -2.68 14.53
CA VAL A 77 -0.62 -3.08 14.44
C VAL A 77 -0.82 -4.17 13.40
N ALA A 78 -0.22 -4.02 12.22
CA ALA A 78 -0.30 -5.00 11.16
C ALA A 78 0.41 -6.31 11.54
N TYR A 79 1.53 -6.25 12.26
CA TYR A 79 2.16 -7.41 12.88
C TYR A 79 1.19 -8.15 13.82
N GLY A 80 0.51 -7.42 14.70
CA GLY A 80 -0.46 -7.99 15.64
C GLY A 80 -1.66 -8.64 14.96
N ILE A 81 -2.23 -8.01 13.93
CA ILE A 81 -3.43 -8.50 13.24
C ILE A 81 -3.10 -9.67 12.31
N VAL A 82 -2.00 -9.60 11.57
CA VAL A 82 -1.72 -10.54 10.48
C VAL A 82 -0.74 -11.64 10.89
N VAL A 83 0.37 -11.28 11.56
CA VAL A 83 1.44 -12.24 11.87
C VAL A 83 1.08 -13.13 13.04
N LEU A 84 0.50 -12.57 14.12
CA LEU A 84 0.08 -13.38 15.27
C LEU A 84 -1.07 -14.34 14.91
N THR A 85 -1.95 -13.94 14.00
CA THR A 85 -3.05 -14.77 13.51
C THR A 85 -2.56 -15.93 12.64
N GLN A 86 -1.55 -15.72 11.80
CA GLN A 86 -0.97 -16.77 10.94
C GLN A 86 0.03 -17.68 11.68
N ARG A 87 0.52 -17.31 12.87
CA ARG A 87 1.49 -18.04 13.70
C ARG A 87 2.82 -18.42 13.03
N HIS A 88 3.07 -17.96 11.81
CA HIS A 88 4.34 -18.06 11.11
C HIS A 88 4.69 -16.74 10.41
N PHE A 89 5.97 -16.43 10.26
CA PHE A 89 6.41 -15.35 9.39
C PHE A 89 6.27 -15.81 7.93
N SER A 90 5.37 -15.16 7.18
CA SER A 90 5.17 -15.44 5.76
C SER A 90 5.16 -14.16 4.94
N ALA A 91 5.65 -14.23 3.70
CA ALA A 91 5.57 -13.13 2.75
C ALA A 91 4.12 -12.69 2.47
N LEU A 92 3.15 -13.60 2.65
CA LEU A 92 1.72 -13.27 2.61
C LEU A 92 1.32 -12.36 3.77
N ALA A 93 1.82 -12.62 4.99
CA ALA A 93 1.54 -11.77 6.13
C ALA A 93 2.12 -10.36 5.93
N GLY A 94 3.37 -10.27 5.46
CA GLY A 94 4.01 -9.00 5.11
C GLY A 94 3.29 -8.26 3.98
N GLY A 95 2.84 -8.98 2.94
CA GLY A 95 2.10 -8.40 1.82
C GLY A 95 0.74 -7.83 2.22
N VAL A 96 -0.03 -8.55 3.05
CA VAL A 96 -1.32 -8.07 3.57
C VAL A 96 -1.14 -6.92 4.55
N ALA A 97 -0.12 -6.97 5.41
CA ALA A 97 0.22 -5.85 6.29
C ALA A 97 0.55 -4.58 5.50
N LEU A 98 1.36 -4.72 4.45
CA LEU A 98 1.75 -3.61 3.59
C LEU A 98 0.56 -3.07 2.76
N SER A 99 -0.35 -3.94 2.29
CA SER A 99 -1.53 -3.48 1.55
C SER A 99 -2.45 -2.60 2.39
N LEU A 100 -2.65 -2.93 3.68
CA LEU A 100 -3.44 -2.12 4.61
C LEU A 100 -2.86 -0.70 4.77
N MET A 101 -1.53 -0.56 4.73
CA MET A 101 -0.88 0.75 4.75
C MET A 101 -1.06 1.51 3.43
N MET A 102 -1.04 0.80 2.30
CA MET A 102 -1.17 1.42 0.98
C MET A 102 -2.56 1.98 0.70
N ILE A 103 -3.64 1.36 1.21
CA ILE A 103 -5.03 1.75 0.93
C ILE A 103 -5.33 3.24 1.25
N PRO A 104 -5.13 3.75 2.47
CA PRO A 104 -5.48 5.14 2.79
C PRO A 104 -4.65 6.14 1.99
N THR A 105 -3.38 5.84 1.74
CA THR A 105 -2.50 6.70 0.94
C THR A 105 -2.93 6.74 -0.52
N ILE A 106 -3.21 5.59 -1.15
CA ILE A 106 -3.64 5.52 -2.56
C ILE A 106 -5.05 6.11 -2.73
N SER A 107 -5.95 5.86 -1.79
CA SER A 107 -7.30 6.42 -1.83
C SER A 107 -7.26 7.95 -1.84
N ARG A 108 -6.44 8.55 -0.96
CA ARG A 108 -6.34 10.00 -0.88
C ARG A 108 -5.70 10.61 -2.11
N THR A 109 -4.62 10.04 -2.60
CA THR A 109 -3.95 10.54 -3.82
C THR A 109 -4.85 10.39 -5.04
N THR A 110 -5.59 9.29 -5.17
CA THR A 110 -6.54 9.09 -6.26
C THR A 110 -7.67 10.11 -6.21
N GLU A 111 -8.24 10.36 -5.03
CA GLU A 111 -9.28 11.36 -4.85
C GLU A 111 -8.80 12.75 -5.28
N GLU A 112 -7.64 13.19 -4.77
CA GLU A 112 -7.08 14.51 -5.08
C GLU A 112 -6.82 14.66 -6.59
N MET A 113 -6.29 13.62 -7.24
CA MET A 113 -6.01 13.63 -8.68
C MET A 113 -7.28 13.73 -9.52
N LEU A 114 -8.36 13.05 -9.13
CA LEU A 114 -9.64 13.11 -9.84
C LEU A 114 -10.31 14.48 -9.68
N LEU A 115 -10.23 15.08 -8.48
CA LEU A 115 -10.76 16.42 -8.22
C LEU A 115 -9.98 17.53 -8.94
N LEU A 116 -8.72 17.29 -9.31
CA LEU A 116 -7.91 18.23 -10.10
C LEU A 116 -8.30 18.27 -11.59
N VAL A 117 -9.11 17.31 -12.07
CA VAL A 117 -9.55 17.28 -13.48
C VAL A 117 -10.54 18.43 -13.75
N PRO A 118 -10.25 19.32 -14.73
CA PRO A 118 -11.16 20.41 -15.10
C PRO A 118 -12.55 19.92 -15.50
N ASN A 119 -13.60 20.63 -15.06
CA ASN A 119 -14.99 20.27 -15.37
C ASN A 119 -15.26 20.27 -16.89
N SER A 120 -14.60 21.11 -17.68
CA SER A 120 -14.74 21.12 -19.13
C SER A 120 -14.32 19.80 -19.79
N LEU A 121 -13.29 19.14 -19.28
CA LEU A 121 -12.86 17.81 -19.75
C LEU A 121 -13.83 16.71 -19.28
N ARG A 122 -14.41 16.85 -18.09
CA ARG A 122 -15.42 15.91 -17.58
C ARG A 122 -16.71 16.00 -18.41
N GLU A 123 -17.21 17.21 -18.65
CA GLU A 123 -18.39 17.47 -19.48
C GLU A 123 -18.20 16.96 -20.92
N ALA A 124 -17.03 17.18 -21.51
CA ALA A 124 -16.70 16.67 -22.84
C ALA A 124 -16.63 15.13 -22.93
N SER A 125 -16.43 14.42 -21.81
CA SER A 125 -16.41 12.95 -21.78
C SER A 125 -17.80 12.31 -21.70
N TYR A 126 -18.83 13.10 -21.32
CA TYR A 126 -20.21 12.64 -21.24
C TYR A 126 -21.01 12.85 -22.54
N GLY A 127 -20.54 13.75 -23.42
CA GLY A 127 -21.15 14.07 -24.71
C GLY A 127 -20.52 13.30 -25.86
#